data_AF-A0A498JIL4-F1
#
_entry.id   AF-A0A498JIL4-F1
#
_cell.length_a   1.000
_cell.length_b   1.000
_cell.length_c   1.000
_cell.angle_alpha   90.00
_cell.angle_beta   90.00
_cell.angle_gamma   90.00
#
_symmetry.space_group_name_H-M   'P 1'
#
loop_
_entity.id
_entity.type
_entity.pdbx_description
1 polymer ?
#
loop_
_entity_poly.entity_id
_entity_poly.type
_entity_poly.pdbx_seq_one_letter_code
_entity_poly.pdbx_strand_id
1 'polypeptide(L)'
;MRAAGSFSVAVIICLLWCGVWEVAPMAKANTSPSQCKQEVGRLRDECRSAILPGRNPSALCCQIVRAAHVECVCPYVTPKVANLIPVGRTIKQIEGCGRSVPRNFKCGSITTPP
;
A
#
# COMPACT_ATOMS: atom_id res chain seq x y z
N MET A 1 51.31 5.84 29.22
CA MET A 1 50.23 6.66 28.64
C MET A 1 50.34 6.73 27.11
N ARG A 2 50.17 5.64 26.36
CA ARG A 2 50.07 5.67 24.88
C ARG A 2 49.41 4.38 24.38
N ALA A 3 48.08 4.33 24.38
CA ALA A 3 47.33 3.28 23.69
C ALA A 3 45.91 3.73 23.29
N ALA A 4 45.62 5.03 23.31
CA ALA A 4 44.29 5.57 22.97
C ALA A 4 44.16 5.92 21.47
N GLY A 5 45.26 5.99 20.72
CA GLY A 5 45.26 6.43 19.32
C GLY A 5 44.94 5.34 18.31
N SER A 6 45.40 4.10 18.54
CA SER A 6 45.34 3.05 17.51
C SER A 6 43.94 2.45 17.36
N PHE A 7 43.21 2.29 18.45
CA PHE A 7 41.84 1.77 18.42
C PHE A 7 40.86 2.78 17.84
N SER A 8 40.98 4.06 18.20
CA SER A 8 40.11 5.12 17.65
C SER A 8 40.32 5.32 16.16
N VAL A 9 41.56 5.26 15.66
CA VAL A 9 41.84 5.38 14.23
C VAL A 9 41.32 4.17 13.45
N ALA A 10 41.44 2.94 13.98
CA ALA A 10 40.90 1.75 13.35
C ALA A 10 39.36 1.76 13.27
N VAL A 11 38.68 2.24 14.32
CA VAL A 11 37.22 2.37 14.33
C VAL A 11 36.74 3.44 13.33
N ILE A 12 37.45 4.58 13.24
CA ILE A 12 37.13 5.64 12.26
C ILE A 12 37.34 5.15 10.82
N ILE A 13 38.41 4.39 10.55
CA ILE A 13 38.67 3.80 9.24
C ILE A 13 37.62 2.74 8.87
N CYS A 14 37.16 1.91 9.81
CA CYS A 14 36.04 0.98 9.59
C CYS A 14 34.73 1.71 9.25
N LEU A 15 34.41 2.79 9.96
CA LEU A 15 33.17 3.56 9.70
C LEU A 15 33.21 4.27 8.34
N LEU A 16 34.39 4.73 7.91
CA LEU A 16 34.58 5.36 6.60
C LEU A 16 34.53 4.34 5.45
N TRP A 17 34.95 3.09 5.67
CA TRP A 17 34.86 2.02 4.67
C TRP A 17 33.51 1.28 4.66
N CYS A 18 32.78 1.20 5.77
CA CYS A 18 31.45 0.57 5.84
C CYS A 18 30.29 1.54 5.51
N GLY A 19 30.56 2.86 5.45
CA GLY A 19 29.53 3.89 5.33
C GLY A 19 29.14 4.28 3.90
N VAL A 20 29.71 3.65 2.89
CA VAL A 20 29.41 3.88 1.47
C VAL A 20 29.09 2.51 0.86
N TRP A 21 28.00 2.43 0.08
CA TRP A 21 27.26 1.21 -0.32
C TRP A 21 26.26 0.86 0.80
N GLU A 22 25.06 1.43 0.89
CA GLU A 22 23.99 1.38 -0.10
C GLU A 22 23.07 2.58 0.15
N VAL A 23 23.17 3.63 -0.67
CA VAL A 23 21.96 4.41 -0.97
C VAL A 23 21.18 3.55 -1.96
N ALA A 24 20.50 2.53 -1.44
CA ALA A 24 19.50 1.84 -2.20
C ALA A 24 18.53 2.93 -2.68
N PRO A 25 18.34 3.12 -3.99
CA PRO A 25 17.22 3.92 -4.44
C PRO A 25 16.00 3.28 -3.78
N MET A 26 15.13 4.09 -3.15
CA MET A 26 13.84 3.60 -2.68
C MET A 26 13.19 2.88 -3.85
N ALA A 27 13.28 1.56 -3.85
CA ALA A 27 12.63 0.74 -4.82
C ALA A 27 11.16 1.12 -4.70
N LYS A 28 10.52 1.49 -5.82
CA LYS A 28 9.09 1.20 -5.91
C LYS A 28 8.95 -0.22 -5.39
N ALA A 29 8.23 -0.39 -4.29
CA ALA A 29 7.93 -1.71 -3.79
C ALA A 29 7.22 -2.43 -4.93
N ASN A 30 7.97 -3.21 -5.71
CA ASN A 30 7.40 -4.06 -6.74
C ASN A 30 6.77 -5.20 -5.95
N THR A 31 5.56 -4.96 -5.45
CA THR A 31 4.78 -5.95 -4.73
C THR A 31 4.72 -7.20 -5.58
N SER A 32 5.19 -8.32 -5.06
CA SER A 32 5.22 -9.57 -5.80
C SER A 32 3.80 -10.01 -6.16
N PRO A 33 3.56 -10.71 -7.29
CA PRO A 33 2.24 -11.22 -7.62
C PRO A 33 1.57 -12.02 -6.49
N SER A 34 2.36 -12.76 -5.70
CA SER A 34 1.86 -13.49 -4.53
C SER A 34 1.42 -12.57 -3.39
N GLN A 35 2.14 -11.47 -3.16
CA GLN A 35 1.78 -10.45 -2.18
C GLN A 35 0.51 -9.71 -2.59
N CYS A 36 0.38 -9.33 -3.88
CA CYS A 36 -0.86 -8.73 -4.39
C CYS A 36 -2.06 -9.66 -4.22
N LYS A 37 -1.89 -10.96 -4.53
CA LYS A 37 -2.96 -11.95 -4.34
C LYS A 37 -3.38 -12.05 -2.86
N GLN A 38 -2.42 -12.03 -1.95
CA GLN A 38 -2.69 -12.05 -0.51
C GLN A 38 -3.40 -10.77 -0.04
N GLU A 39 -2.94 -9.61 -0.49
CA GLU A 39 -3.52 -8.30 -0.18
C GLU A 39 -4.98 -8.21 -0.62
N VAL A 40 -5.25 -8.57 -1.88
CA VAL A 40 -6.61 -8.60 -2.43
C VAL A 40 -7.49 -9.62 -1.72
N GLY A 41 -6.92 -10.76 -1.33
CA GLY A 41 -7.60 -11.74 -0.47
C GLY A 41 -8.04 -11.13 0.85
N ARG A 42 -7.15 -10.45 1.57
CA ARG A 42 -7.49 -9.80 2.84
C ARG A 42 -8.50 -8.68 2.67
N LEU A 43 -8.37 -7.86 1.62
CA LEU A 43 -9.36 -6.83 1.28
C LEU A 43 -10.75 -7.45 1.11
N ARG A 44 -10.86 -8.50 0.31
CA ARG A 44 -12.13 -9.20 0.08
C ARG A 44 -12.72 -9.72 1.39
N ASP A 45 -11.91 -10.37 2.22
CA ASP A 45 -12.40 -11.07 3.41
C ASP A 45 -12.80 -10.08 4.51
N GLU A 46 -11.96 -9.08 4.79
CA GLU A 46 -12.19 -8.10 5.86
C GLU A 46 -13.18 -6.99 5.48
N CYS A 47 -13.29 -6.65 4.19
CA CYS A 47 -14.18 -5.61 3.71
C CYS A 47 -15.50 -6.13 3.11
N ARG A 48 -15.75 -7.45 3.14
CA ARG A 48 -16.96 -8.07 2.56
C ARG A 48 -18.26 -7.38 3.00
N SER A 49 -18.34 -7.04 4.29
CA SER A 49 -19.53 -6.41 4.88
C SER A 49 -19.76 -4.98 4.37
N ALA A 50 -18.72 -4.27 3.93
CA ALA A 50 -18.83 -2.90 3.43
C ALA A 50 -19.60 -2.80 2.10
N ILE A 51 -19.67 -3.91 1.34
CA ILE A 51 -20.40 -3.99 0.07
C ILE A 51 -21.92 -3.96 0.34
N LEU A 52 -22.38 -4.52 1.47
CA LEU A 52 -23.79 -4.58 1.82
C LEU A 52 -24.39 -3.18 2.00
N PRO A 53 -25.61 -2.90 1.53
CA PRO A 53 -26.28 -1.61 1.69
C PRO A 53 -26.35 -1.19 3.17
N GLY A 54 -26.11 0.10 3.44
CA GLY A 54 -26.18 0.68 4.79
C GLY A 54 -25.03 0.32 5.74
N ARG A 55 -24.05 -0.49 5.32
CA ARG A 55 -22.88 -0.85 6.13
C ARG A 55 -21.67 0.04 5.80
N ASN A 56 -20.92 0.38 6.85
CA ASN A 56 -19.63 1.05 6.79
C ASN A 56 -18.49 0.02 6.94
N PRO A 57 -17.30 0.31 6.40
CA PRO A 57 -16.12 -0.53 6.61
C PRO A 57 -15.77 -0.63 8.10
N SER A 58 -15.31 -1.82 8.52
CA SER A 58 -14.76 -2.03 9.86
C SER A 58 -13.42 -1.29 10.02
N ALA A 59 -12.97 -1.09 11.27
CA ALA A 59 -11.67 -0.49 11.54
C ALA A 59 -10.52 -1.27 10.88
N LEU A 60 -10.59 -2.61 10.89
CA LEU A 60 -9.63 -3.49 10.25
C LEU A 60 -9.66 -3.35 8.72
N CYS A 61 -10.85 -3.33 8.11
CA CYS A 61 -11.00 -3.04 6.69
C CYS A 61 -10.39 -1.68 6.33
N CYS A 62 -10.63 -0.62 7.12
CA CYS A 62 -10.03 0.69 6.87
C CYS A 62 -8.50 0.71 7.01
N GLN A 63 -7.91 -0.09 7.90
CA GLN A 63 -6.45 -0.24 7.95
C GLN A 63 -5.91 -0.84 6.65
N ILE A 64 -6.55 -1.90 6.16
CA ILE A 64 -6.14 -2.57 4.92
C ILE A 64 -6.33 -1.64 3.71
N VAL A 65 -7.49 -0.97 3.60
CA VAL A 65 -7.77 -0.02 2.52
C VAL A 65 -6.73 1.10 2.47
N ARG A 66 -6.31 1.63 3.62
CA ARG A 66 -5.28 2.67 3.68
C ARG A 66 -3.92 2.20 3.19
N ALA A 67 -3.56 0.95 3.48
CA ALA A 67 -2.30 0.33 3.09
C ALA A 67 -2.33 -0.29 1.69
N ALA A 68 -3.50 -0.33 1.04
CA ALA A 68 -3.67 -1.04 -0.21
C ALA A 68 -2.91 -0.39 -1.38
N HIS A 69 -2.26 -1.25 -2.15
CA HIS A 69 -1.50 -0.96 -3.35
C HIS A 69 -2.44 -0.94 -4.56
N VAL A 70 -2.48 0.20 -5.24
CA VAL A 70 -3.40 0.40 -6.37
C VAL A 70 -3.04 -0.55 -7.53
N GLU A 71 -1.75 -0.81 -7.74
CA GLU A 71 -1.27 -1.81 -8.71
C GLU A 71 -1.76 -3.23 -8.41
N CYS A 72 -1.98 -3.58 -7.14
CA CYS A 72 -2.50 -4.89 -6.76
C CYS A 72 -4.02 -4.97 -6.91
N VAL A 73 -4.76 -3.90 -6.59
CA VAL A 73 -6.22 -3.92 -6.54
C VAL A 73 -6.85 -3.73 -7.93
N CYS A 74 -6.38 -2.77 -8.72
CA CYS A 74 -7.03 -2.41 -9.99
C CYS A 74 -7.15 -3.54 -11.01
N PRO A 75 -6.18 -4.46 -11.16
CA PRO A 75 -6.34 -5.62 -12.04
C PRO A 75 -7.54 -6.53 -11.69
N TYR A 76 -7.96 -6.56 -10.42
CA TYR A 76 -9.10 -7.37 -9.97
C TYR A 76 -10.45 -6.67 -10.13
N VAL A 77 -10.46 -5.37 -10.47
CA VAL A 77 -11.66 -4.59 -10.76
C VAL A 77 -12.13 -4.89 -12.19
N THR A 78 -12.62 -6.11 -12.38
CA THR A 78 -13.20 -6.60 -13.64
C THR A 78 -14.60 -6.02 -13.86
N PRO A 79 -15.19 -6.11 -15.07
CA PRO A 79 -16.54 -5.60 -15.32
C PRO A 79 -17.60 -6.26 -14.44
N LYS A 80 -17.41 -7.55 -14.12
CA LYS A 80 -18.30 -8.28 -13.19
C LYS A 80 -18.26 -7.68 -11.78
N VAL A 81 -17.08 -7.30 -11.30
CA VAL A 81 -16.91 -6.64 -10.00
C VAL A 81 -17.48 -5.21 -10.05
N ALA A 82 -17.22 -4.47 -11.15
CA ALA A 82 -17.75 -3.13 -11.34
C ALA A 82 -19.28 -3.06 -11.28
N ASN A 83 -19.97 -4.06 -11.82
CA ASN A 83 -21.43 -4.15 -11.78
C ASN A 83 -22.01 -4.42 -10.38
N LEU A 84 -21.19 -4.93 -9.44
CA LEU A 84 -21.62 -5.23 -8.06
C LEU A 84 -21.38 -4.05 -7.12
N ILE A 85 -20.55 -3.09 -7.50
CA ILE A 85 -20.04 -2.06 -6.61
C ILE A 85 -20.60 -0.68 -7.01
N PRO A 86 -21.40 -0.03 -6.16
CA PRO A 86 -21.81 1.35 -6.39
C PRO A 86 -20.60 2.29 -6.21
N VAL A 87 -19.96 2.67 -7.33
CA VAL A 87 -18.68 3.42 -7.38
C VAL A 87 -18.67 4.64 -6.45
N GLY A 88 -19.68 5.51 -6.54
CA GLY A 88 -19.74 6.72 -5.73
C GLY A 88 -19.84 6.44 -4.22
N ARG A 89 -20.52 5.36 -3.83
CA ARG A 89 -20.59 4.95 -2.42
C ARG A 89 -19.25 4.40 -1.95
N THR A 90 -18.61 3.57 -2.77
CA THR A 90 -17.31 2.98 -2.44
C THR A 90 -16.22 4.04 -2.31
N ILE A 91 -16.23 5.07 -3.16
CA ILE A 91 -15.33 6.22 -3.02
C ILE A 91 -15.51 6.88 -1.65
N LYS A 92 -16.76 7.18 -1.26
CA LYS A 92 -17.05 7.77 0.06
C LYS A 92 -16.60 6.87 1.22
N GLN A 93 -16.71 5.54 1.08
CA GLN A 93 -16.24 4.59 2.10
C GLN A 93 -14.71 4.61 2.21
N ILE A 94 -13.98 4.68 1.09
CA ILE A 94 -12.51 4.75 1.07
C ILE A 94 -12.03 6.09 1.65
N GLU A 95 -12.67 7.19 1.26
CA GLU A 95 -12.39 8.52 1.79
C GLU A 95 -12.69 8.61 3.29
N GLY A 96 -13.80 8.00 3.74
CA GLY A 96 -14.15 7.88 5.16
C GLY A 96 -13.16 7.06 5.98
N CYS A 97 -12.44 6.12 5.35
CA CYS A 97 -11.31 5.43 5.97
C CYS A 97 -10.03 6.29 6.04
N GLY A 98 -10.02 7.49 5.45
CA GLY A 98 -8.87 8.40 5.42
C GLY A 98 -7.93 8.19 4.23
N ARG A 99 -8.37 7.54 3.16
CA ARG A 99 -7.59 7.43 1.91
C ARG A 99 -8.23 8.25 0.79
N SER A 100 -7.46 9.17 0.23
CA SER A 100 -7.91 9.99 -0.90
C SER A 100 -8.03 9.13 -2.16
N VAL A 101 -9.14 9.28 -2.90
CA VAL A 101 -9.32 8.64 -4.20
C VAL A 101 -9.08 9.70 -5.29
N PRO A 102 -8.10 9.49 -6.19
CA PRO A 102 -7.85 10.43 -7.27
C PRO A 102 -9.06 10.51 -8.21
N ARG A 103 -9.36 11.74 -8.65
CA ARG A 103 -10.41 12.06 -9.62
C ARG A 103 -9.97 11.69 -11.04
N ASN A 104 -10.92 11.37 -11.92
CA ASN A 104 -10.67 10.95 -13.31
C ASN A 104 -9.61 9.83 -13.45
N PHE A 105 -9.55 8.93 -12.47
CA PHE A 105 -8.57 7.86 -12.38
C PHE A 105 -9.17 6.53 -12.84
N LYS A 106 -8.46 5.83 -13.73
CA LYS A 106 -8.87 4.52 -14.23
C LYS A 106 -8.29 3.39 -13.38
N CYS A 107 -9.16 2.56 -12.81
CA CYS A 107 -8.80 1.40 -12.01
C CYS A 107 -9.54 0.17 -12.56
N GLY A 108 -8.83 -0.63 -13.37
CA GLY A 108 -9.42 -1.75 -14.09
C GLY A 108 -10.55 -1.28 -15.01
N SER A 109 -11.76 -1.74 -14.74
CA SER A 109 -12.97 -1.44 -15.52
C SER A 109 -13.76 -0.22 -15.02
N ILE A 110 -13.34 0.41 -13.92
CA ILE A 110 -14.00 1.58 -13.33
C ILE A 110 -13.16 2.83 -13.58
N THR A 111 -13.83 3.96 -13.78
CA THR A 111 -13.19 5.29 -13.77
C THR A 111 -13.85 6.14 -12.69
N THR A 112 -13.03 6.82 -11.87
CA THR A 112 -13.56 7.70 -10.83
C THR A 112 -14.13 8.98 -11.45
N PRO A 113 -15.21 9.54 -10.87
CA PRO A 113 -15.91 10.69 -11.43
C PRO A 113 -15.09 12.01 -11.36
N PRO A 114 -15.54 13.05 -12.11
CA PRO A 114 -14.85 14.33 -12.41
C PRO A 114 -14.39 15.18 -11.25
#